data_AF-A0A949YAH5-F1
#
_entry.id   AF-A0A949YAH5-F1
#
_cell.length_a   1.000
_cell.length_b   1.000
_cell.length_c   1.000
_cell.angle_alpha   90.00
_cell.angle_beta   90.00
_cell.angle_gamma   90.00
#
_symmetry.space_group_name_H-M   'P 1'
#
loop_
_entity.id
_entity.type
_entity.pdbx_description
1 polymer ?
#
loop_
_entity_poly.entity_id
_entity_poly.type
_entity_poly.pdbx_seq_one_letter_code
_entity_poly.pdbx_strand_id
1 'polypeptide(L)'
;MELKKSQIGKPHGSLGRMAPLIVMALVIAGLVYLFLNPAPFINLMRYAQASSQGKTMAQANAEASASASASAAASAVGDLKTPDDFLNLMKVNASTLSDANKKILNIFSDELDKITKTKEKETVDSNNQVALIFQPLAQAKTDDDLAKIRDAATQLKQTAEDAVGVFQGVQGELARRLADIGVTDPLNTQVADAFAKQGNVPDDLKTAQNTSTLADTTVAYVDFLKESKNSWTRKADGTLSFHDKAGATKAQQLGKAFADAAVQAGYQLK
;
A
#
# COMPACT_ATOMS: atom_id res chain seq x y z
N MET A 1 -49.25 25.09 89.45
CA MET A 1 -49.78 24.21 88.37
C MET A 1 -48.62 23.33 87.95
N GLU A 2 -48.62 22.07 88.39
CA GLU A 2 -49.13 20.90 87.62
C GLU A 2 -48.17 20.52 86.48
N LEU A 3 -47.79 19.28 86.14
CA LEU A 3 -48.10 17.92 86.60
C LEU A 3 -47.05 16.96 85.94
N LYS A 4 -46.66 15.91 86.69
CA LYS A 4 -46.45 14.49 86.30
C LYS A 4 -45.48 14.04 85.17
N LYS A 5 -44.53 13.20 85.61
CA LYS A 5 -44.27 11.78 85.24
C LYS A 5 -44.91 11.22 83.96
N SER A 6 -44.15 10.37 83.23
CA SER A 6 -44.51 9.02 82.73
C SER A 6 -43.81 8.75 81.38
N GLN A 7 -42.80 7.89 81.32
CA GLN A 7 -42.87 6.44 81.05
C GLN A 7 -43.28 6.04 79.60
N ILE A 8 -42.40 5.20 79.01
CA ILE A 8 -42.72 3.96 78.26
C ILE A 8 -43.09 4.05 76.76
N GLY A 9 -42.40 3.22 75.97
CA GLY A 9 -42.91 2.52 74.77
C GLY A 9 -41.98 2.66 73.55
N LYS A 10 -41.06 1.73 73.21
CA LYS A 10 -41.24 0.43 72.50
C LYS A 10 -42.12 0.52 71.22
N PRO A 11 -41.86 -0.25 70.13
CA PRO A 11 -41.26 -1.58 70.11
C PRO A 11 -40.29 -1.95 68.95
N HIS A 12 -39.73 -3.14 69.12
CA HIS A 12 -39.17 -4.07 68.12
C HIS A 12 -40.16 -4.50 67.00
N GLY A 13 -39.59 -5.03 65.91
CA GLY A 13 -40.21 -5.99 64.99
C GLY A 13 -40.47 -5.40 63.61
N SER A 14 -40.04 -5.95 62.47
CA SER A 14 -40.08 -7.36 62.07
C SER A 14 -39.20 -7.55 60.82
N LEU A 15 -38.17 -8.37 60.93
CA LEU A 15 -37.32 -8.86 59.83
C LEU A 15 -37.91 -10.14 59.21
N GLY A 16 -39.24 -10.27 59.19
CA GLY A 16 -39.91 -11.56 59.10
C GLY A 16 -40.69 -11.88 57.83
N ARG A 17 -40.64 -11.10 56.73
CA ARG A 17 -41.53 -11.34 55.56
C ARG A 17 -41.01 -11.10 54.15
N MET A 18 -39.69 -10.98 53.91
CA MET A 18 -39.16 -10.73 52.55
C MET A 18 -38.17 -11.81 52.05
N ALA A 19 -38.16 -13.00 52.64
CA ALA A 19 -37.24 -14.07 52.25
C ALA A 19 -37.64 -14.90 51.00
N PRO A 20 -38.92 -15.19 50.69
CA PRO A 20 -39.21 -16.15 49.61
C PRO A 20 -39.11 -15.57 48.19
N LEU A 21 -39.18 -14.25 48.00
CA LEU A 21 -39.09 -13.62 46.66
C LEU A 21 -37.64 -13.47 46.17
N ILE A 22 -36.68 -13.32 47.08
CA ILE A 22 -35.26 -13.15 46.72
C ILE A 22 -34.63 -14.49 46.31
N VAL A 23 -35.05 -15.60 46.93
CA VAL A 23 -34.51 -16.93 46.61
C VAL A 23 -34.99 -17.41 45.24
N MET A 24 -36.23 -17.11 44.82
CA MET A 24 -36.71 -17.50 43.50
C MET A 24 -36.05 -16.70 42.36
N ALA A 25 -35.74 -15.42 42.58
CA ALA A 25 -35.02 -14.59 41.60
C ALA A 25 -33.57 -15.05 41.38
N LEU A 26 -32.90 -15.57 42.42
CA LEU A 26 -31.53 -16.08 42.32
C LEU A 26 -31.42 -17.41 41.58
N VAL A 27 -32.41 -18.29 41.67
CA VAL A 27 -32.42 -19.57 40.93
C VAL A 27 -32.65 -19.34 39.43
N ILE A 28 -33.52 -18.39 39.06
CA ILE A 28 -33.77 -18.04 37.66
C ILE A 28 -32.56 -17.30 37.05
N ALA A 29 -31.93 -16.38 37.78
CA ALA A 29 -30.70 -15.71 37.34
C ALA A 29 -29.52 -16.69 37.19
N GLY A 30 -29.42 -17.68 38.08
CA GLY A 30 -28.38 -18.72 38.01
C GLY A 30 -28.52 -19.67 36.81
N LEU A 31 -29.74 -20.04 36.43
CA LEU A 31 -29.99 -20.89 35.26
C LEU A 31 -29.81 -20.11 33.94
N VAL A 32 -30.13 -18.82 33.90
CA VAL A 32 -29.90 -17.96 32.74
C VAL A 32 -28.40 -17.68 32.51
N TYR A 33 -27.59 -17.58 33.57
CA TYR A 33 -26.13 -17.41 33.45
C TYR A 33 -25.42 -18.66 32.89
N LEU A 34 -25.93 -19.87 33.19
CA LEU A 34 -25.39 -21.13 32.68
C LEU A 34 -25.71 -21.37 31.19
N PHE A 35 -26.77 -20.75 30.64
CA PHE A 35 -27.12 -20.83 29.21
C PHE A 35 -26.58 -19.66 28.38
N LEU A 36 -26.27 -18.49 28.98
CA LEU A 36 -25.72 -17.32 28.28
C LEU A 36 -24.19 -17.21 28.32
N ASN A 37 -23.51 -17.95 29.19
CA ASN A 37 -22.05 -17.94 29.25
C ASN A 37 -21.50 -19.37 29.17
N PRO A 38 -21.22 -19.90 27.97
CA PRO A 38 -20.62 -21.23 27.80
C PRO A 38 -19.14 -21.28 28.23
N ALA A 39 -18.56 -20.16 28.69
CA ALA A 39 -17.16 -20.05 29.10
C ALA A 39 -16.64 -21.14 30.05
N PRO A 40 -17.37 -21.65 31.08
CA PRO A 40 -16.84 -22.70 31.93
C PRO A 40 -16.79 -24.06 31.21
N PHE A 41 -17.71 -24.35 30.29
CA PHE A 41 -17.69 -25.57 29.47
C PHE A 41 -16.66 -25.48 28.32
N ILE A 42 -16.51 -24.29 27.72
CA ILE A 42 -15.52 -24.01 26.68
C ILE A 42 -14.10 -24.04 27.27
N ASN A 43 -13.88 -23.52 28.48
CA ASN A 43 -12.59 -23.58 29.15
C ASN A 43 -12.22 -25.01 29.54
N LEU A 44 -13.19 -25.85 29.91
CA LEU A 44 -12.94 -27.27 30.22
C LEU A 44 -12.62 -28.09 28.95
N MET A 45 -13.33 -27.84 27.85
CA MET A 45 -13.05 -28.46 26.53
C MET A 45 -11.71 -27.99 25.94
N ARG A 46 -11.37 -26.70 26.08
CA ARG A 46 -10.08 -26.12 25.66
C ARG A 46 -8.91 -26.62 26.51
N TYR A 47 -9.12 -26.87 27.79
CA TYR A 47 -8.11 -27.50 28.65
C TYR A 47 -7.82 -28.94 28.22
N ALA A 48 -8.85 -29.70 27.83
CA ALA A 48 -8.69 -31.03 27.27
C ALA A 48 -7.96 -31.02 25.92
N GLN A 49 -8.26 -30.07 25.02
CA GLN A 49 -7.57 -29.90 23.73
C GLN A 49 -6.14 -29.33 23.84
N ALA A 50 -5.88 -28.40 24.75
CA ALA A 50 -4.55 -27.84 24.96
C ALA A 50 -3.58 -28.87 25.57
N SER A 51 -4.08 -29.77 26.41
CA SER A 51 -3.28 -30.86 26.99
C SER A 51 -2.86 -31.92 25.96
N SER A 52 -3.61 -32.10 24.86
CA SER A 52 -3.27 -33.07 23.81
C SER A 52 -2.30 -32.54 22.75
N GLN A 53 -2.07 -31.21 22.69
CA GLN A 53 -1.22 -30.57 21.67
C GLN A 53 0.01 -29.84 22.24
N GLY A 54 0.22 -29.84 23.56
CA GLY A 54 1.43 -29.28 24.19
C GLY A 54 1.58 -27.76 24.06
N LYS A 55 0.50 -27.02 23.76
CA LYS A 55 0.52 -25.55 23.59
C LYS A 55 0.07 -24.83 24.86
N THR A 56 0.63 -23.65 25.10
CA THR A 56 0.26 -22.81 26.26
C THR A 56 -1.11 -22.13 26.05
N MET A 57 -1.89 -21.94 27.12
CA MET A 57 -3.21 -21.29 27.10
C MET A 57 -3.20 -19.88 26.47
N ALA A 58 -2.08 -19.16 26.60
CA ALA A 58 -1.89 -17.85 26.00
C ALA A 58 -1.81 -17.91 24.47
N GLN A 59 -1.14 -18.93 23.90
CA GLN A 59 -1.07 -19.14 22.46
C GLN A 59 -2.43 -19.57 21.89
N ALA A 60 -3.15 -20.46 22.59
CA ALA A 60 -4.47 -20.89 22.16
C ALA A 60 -5.52 -19.76 22.21
N ASN A 61 -5.46 -18.87 23.21
CA ASN A 61 -6.34 -17.69 23.25
C ASN A 61 -5.95 -16.64 22.20
N ALA A 62 -4.66 -16.45 21.92
CA ALA A 62 -4.22 -15.53 20.87
C ALA A 62 -4.69 -16.01 19.47
N GLU A 63 -4.55 -17.31 19.17
CA GLU A 63 -5.02 -17.91 17.92
C GLU A 63 -6.56 -17.88 17.82
N ALA A 64 -7.29 -18.13 18.91
CA ALA A 64 -8.76 -18.09 18.93
C ALA A 64 -9.33 -16.67 18.84
N SER A 65 -8.70 -15.69 19.50
CA SER A 65 -9.07 -14.27 19.37
C SER A 65 -8.73 -13.72 17.98
N ALA A 66 -7.60 -14.14 17.39
CA ALA A 66 -7.27 -13.83 16.00
C ALA A 66 -8.30 -14.43 15.05
N SER A 67 -8.67 -15.71 15.23
CA SER A 67 -9.68 -16.41 14.42
C SER A 67 -11.09 -15.80 14.54
N ALA A 68 -11.53 -15.41 15.74
CA ALA A 68 -12.82 -14.76 15.96
C ALA A 68 -12.84 -13.33 15.38
N SER A 69 -11.73 -12.59 15.49
CA SER A 69 -11.61 -11.26 14.86
C SER A 69 -11.55 -11.34 13.33
N ALA A 70 -10.97 -12.42 12.77
CA ALA A 70 -10.98 -12.69 11.34
C ALA A 70 -12.38 -13.10 10.84
N SER A 71 -13.11 -13.92 11.61
CA SER A 71 -14.50 -14.32 11.30
C SER A 71 -15.46 -13.12 11.32
N ALA A 72 -15.37 -12.24 12.31
CA ALA A 72 -16.19 -11.03 12.38
C ALA A 72 -15.81 -10.00 11.31
N ALA A 73 -14.52 -9.89 10.97
CA ALA A 73 -14.07 -9.06 9.86
C ALA A 73 -14.58 -9.60 8.51
N ALA A 74 -14.51 -10.91 8.27
CA ALA A 74 -15.05 -11.55 7.07
C ALA A 74 -16.57 -11.35 6.92
N SER A 75 -17.33 -11.37 8.02
CA SER A 75 -18.77 -11.08 8.00
C SER A 75 -19.09 -9.62 7.65
N ALA A 76 -18.29 -8.66 8.09
CA ALA A 76 -18.47 -7.23 7.78
C ALA A 76 -17.95 -6.84 6.37
N VAL A 77 -16.93 -7.53 5.86
CA VAL A 77 -16.53 -7.47 4.44
C VAL A 77 -17.66 -8.00 3.55
N GLY A 78 -18.49 -8.90 4.07
CA GLY A 78 -19.61 -9.52 3.35
C GLY A 78 -20.63 -8.54 2.77
N ASP A 79 -20.71 -7.29 3.26
CA ASP A 79 -21.62 -6.27 2.72
C ASP A 79 -21.08 -5.57 1.46
N LEU A 80 -19.76 -5.62 1.22
CA LEU A 80 -19.13 -5.07 0.01
C LEU A 80 -19.09 -6.15 -1.07
N LYS A 81 -19.72 -5.91 -2.22
CA LYS A 81 -19.90 -6.93 -3.27
C LYS A 81 -19.23 -6.59 -4.59
N THR A 82 -18.96 -5.32 -4.84
CA THR A 82 -18.44 -4.82 -6.11
C THR A 82 -17.16 -4.01 -5.91
N PRO A 83 -16.29 -3.90 -6.93
CA PRO A 83 -15.11 -3.02 -6.86
C PRO A 83 -15.45 -1.61 -6.40
N ASP A 84 -16.56 -1.05 -6.88
CA ASP A 84 -17.00 0.30 -6.53
C ASP A 84 -17.35 0.45 -5.04
N ASP A 85 -17.96 -0.58 -4.42
CA ASP A 85 -18.25 -0.56 -2.98
C ASP A 85 -16.97 -0.38 -2.16
N PHE A 86 -15.91 -1.11 -2.54
CA PHE A 86 -14.60 -1.02 -1.90
C PHE A 86 -13.97 0.34 -2.15
N LEU A 87 -13.92 0.80 -3.40
CA LEU A 87 -13.30 2.09 -3.76
C LEU A 87 -14.02 3.28 -3.13
N ASN A 88 -15.33 3.18 -2.92
CA ASN A 88 -16.11 4.22 -2.24
C ASN A 88 -15.73 4.37 -0.76
N LEU A 89 -15.12 3.37 -0.12
CA LEU A 89 -14.59 3.52 1.25
C LEU A 89 -13.58 4.66 1.36
N MET A 90 -12.80 4.92 0.29
CA MET A 90 -11.84 6.03 0.25
C MET A 90 -12.49 7.42 0.29
N LYS A 91 -13.80 7.50 0.03
CA LYS A 91 -14.58 8.75 0.02
C LYS A 91 -15.39 8.95 1.30
N VAL A 92 -15.46 7.93 2.16
CA VAL A 92 -16.26 7.93 3.39
C VAL A 92 -15.39 8.34 4.58
N ASN A 93 -15.98 9.01 5.56
CA ASN A 93 -15.26 9.35 6.79
C ASN A 93 -14.84 8.08 7.54
N ALA A 94 -13.54 7.88 7.75
CA ALA A 94 -12.99 6.70 8.39
C ALA A 94 -13.56 6.44 9.80
N SER A 95 -14.00 7.49 10.51
CA SER A 95 -14.59 7.35 11.85
C SER A 95 -15.95 6.67 11.86
N THR A 96 -16.66 6.62 10.72
CA THR A 96 -17.98 5.99 10.59
C THR A 96 -17.92 4.57 10.04
N LEU A 97 -16.72 4.08 9.70
CA LEU A 97 -16.52 2.75 9.14
C LEU A 97 -16.44 1.69 10.24
N SER A 98 -16.90 0.48 9.92
CA SER A 98 -16.62 -0.71 10.72
C SER A 98 -15.12 -1.01 10.75
N ASP A 99 -14.66 -1.76 11.75
CA ASP A 99 -13.22 -2.08 11.87
C ASP A 99 -12.70 -2.90 10.67
N ALA A 100 -13.56 -3.71 10.04
CA ALA A 100 -13.22 -4.41 8.82
C ALA A 100 -13.00 -3.44 7.64
N ASN A 101 -13.92 -2.49 7.46
CA ASN A 101 -13.81 -1.49 6.40
C ASN A 101 -12.64 -0.53 6.62
N LYS A 102 -12.28 -0.24 7.88
CA LYS A 102 -11.05 0.50 8.23
C LYS A 102 -9.80 -0.25 7.80
N LYS A 103 -9.73 -1.59 7.95
CA LYS A 103 -8.58 -2.38 7.48
C LYS A 103 -8.43 -2.29 5.97
N ILE A 104 -9.53 -2.38 5.21
CA ILE A 104 -9.54 -2.19 3.76
C ILE A 104 -9.04 -0.77 3.40
N LEU A 105 -9.59 0.24 4.06
CA LEU A 105 -9.20 1.64 3.83
C LEU A 105 -7.71 1.89 4.10
N ASN A 106 -7.16 1.29 5.16
CA ASN A 106 -5.73 1.39 5.46
C ASN A 106 -4.88 0.73 4.36
N ILE A 107 -5.30 -0.43 3.84
CA ILE A 107 -4.61 -1.10 2.72
C ILE A 107 -4.57 -0.18 1.49
N PHE A 108 -5.71 0.43 1.13
CA PHE A 108 -5.76 1.38 0.01
C PHE A 108 -4.91 2.63 0.26
N SER A 109 -4.94 3.16 1.49
CA SER A 109 -4.17 4.36 1.84
C SER A 109 -2.66 4.10 1.77
N ASP A 110 -2.20 2.95 2.28
CA ASP A 110 -0.79 2.55 2.21
C ASP A 110 -0.33 2.38 0.76
N GLU A 111 -1.15 1.73 -0.08
CA GLU A 111 -0.79 1.51 -1.49
C GLU A 111 -0.81 2.83 -2.29
N LEU A 112 -1.78 3.71 -2.00
CA LEU A 112 -1.84 5.04 -2.62
C LEU A 112 -0.66 5.91 -2.20
N ASP A 113 -0.28 5.91 -0.92
CA ASP A 113 0.90 6.62 -0.41
C ASP A 113 2.18 6.13 -1.09
N LYS A 114 2.32 4.81 -1.27
CA LYS A 114 3.44 4.21 -2.00
C LYS A 114 3.48 4.65 -3.47
N ILE A 115 2.35 4.63 -4.17
CA ILE A 115 2.23 5.12 -5.56
C ILE A 115 2.61 6.60 -5.63
N THR A 116 2.02 7.43 -4.77
CA THR A 116 2.26 8.89 -4.75
C THR A 116 3.72 9.21 -4.49
N LYS A 117 4.34 8.61 -3.46
CA LYS A 117 5.77 8.80 -3.17
C LYS A 117 6.67 8.38 -4.32
N THR A 118 6.31 7.28 -4.99
CA THR A 118 7.05 6.79 -6.15
C THR A 118 6.97 7.79 -7.31
N LYS A 119 5.77 8.30 -7.62
CA LYS A 119 5.55 9.32 -8.64
C LYS A 119 6.31 10.61 -8.37
N GLU A 120 6.23 11.11 -7.13
CA GLU A 120 6.91 12.34 -6.74
C GLU A 120 8.42 12.19 -6.88
N LYS A 121 8.99 11.08 -6.37
CA LYS A 121 10.41 10.77 -6.51
C LYS A 121 10.81 10.65 -7.98
N GLU A 122 10.08 9.85 -8.77
CA GLU A 122 10.37 9.65 -10.19
C GLU A 122 10.31 10.96 -10.97
N THR A 123 9.33 11.81 -10.70
CA THR A 123 9.21 13.13 -11.34
C THR A 123 10.41 14.03 -10.99
N VAL A 124 10.75 14.16 -9.70
CA VAL A 124 11.82 15.04 -9.24
C VAL A 124 13.18 14.55 -9.74
N ASP A 125 13.48 13.26 -9.51
CA ASP A 125 14.77 12.69 -9.86
C ASP A 125 14.95 12.65 -11.38
N SER A 126 13.93 12.24 -12.15
CA SER A 126 14.03 12.22 -13.61
C SER A 126 14.23 13.61 -14.21
N ASN A 127 13.55 14.64 -13.69
CA ASN A 127 13.74 16.01 -14.15
C ASN A 127 15.17 16.51 -13.90
N ASN A 128 15.74 16.19 -12.73
CA ASN A 128 17.12 16.52 -12.40
C ASN A 128 18.10 15.84 -13.37
N GLN A 129 17.91 14.55 -13.65
CA GLN A 129 18.79 13.82 -14.58
C GLN A 129 18.63 14.29 -16.02
N VAL A 130 17.41 14.54 -16.49
CA VAL A 130 17.15 15.02 -17.86
C VAL A 130 17.81 16.38 -18.11
N ALA A 131 17.83 17.27 -17.13
CA ALA A 131 18.56 18.54 -17.21
C ALA A 131 20.08 18.34 -17.40
N LEU A 132 20.64 17.26 -16.85
CA LEU A 132 22.04 16.86 -17.02
C LEU A 132 22.31 16.08 -18.31
N ILE A 133 21.27 15.66 -19.03
CA ILE A 133 21.38 14.93 -20.29
C ILE A 133 21.17 15.86 -21.48
N PHE A 134 20.00 16.50 -21.62
CA PHE A 134 19.57 17.06 -22.91
C PHE A 134 20.45 18.22 -23.37
N GLN A 135 20.60 19.25 -22.52
CA GLN A 135 21.43 20.40 -22.85
C GLN A 135 22.92 20.03 -22.88
N PRO A 136 23.48 19.29 -21.91
CA PRO A 136 24.89 18.88 -21.96
C PRO A 136 25.24 17.98 -23.15
N LEU A 137 24.34 17.08 -23.58
CA LEU A 137 24.58 16.20 -24.72
C LEU A 137 24.71 16.97 -26.03
N ALA A 138 24.04 18.10 -26.20
CA ALA A 138 24.20 18.98 -27.35
C ALA A 138 25.54 19.74 -27.32
N GLN A 139 26.19 19.86 -26.15
CA GLN A 139 27.38 20.68 -25.94
C GLN A 139 28.66 19.87 -25.66
N ALA A 140 28.54 18.57 -25.38
CA ALA A 140 29.64 17.69 -25.00
C ALA A 140 30.77 17.69 -26.04
N LYS A 141 32.01 17.87 -25.56
CA LYS A 141 33.23 17.88 -26.38
C LYS A 141 34.32 16.96 -25.83
N THR A 142 34.23 16.59 -24.57
CA THR A 142 35.28 15.85 -23.85
C THR A 142 34.76 14.51 -23.34
N ASP A 143 35.68 13.59 -23.05
CA ASP A 143 35.37 12.31 -22.41
C ASP A 143 34.68 12.53 -21.04
N ASP A 144 35.04 13.60 -20.33
CA ASP A 144 34.44 13.97 -19.05
C ASP A 144 32.99 14.46 -19.19
N ASP A 145 32.67 15.20 -20.25
CA ASP A 145 31.28 15.61 -20.54
C ASP A 145 30.42 14.37 -20.80
N LEU A 146 30.93 13.46 -21.64
CA LEU A 146 30.25 12.20 -21.97
C LEU A 146 30.09 11.30 -20.74
N ALA A 147 31.09 11.21 -19.87
CA ALA A 147 30.99 10.45 -18.63
C ALA A 147 29.87 10.97 -17.73
N LYS A 148 29.76 12.29 -17.53
CA LYS A 148 28.69 12.89 -16.71
C LYS A 148 27.29 12.62 -17.28
N ILE A 149 27.13 12.69 -18.60
CA ILE A 149 25.84 12.39 -19.24
C ILE A 149 25.49 10.90 -19.08
N ARG A 150 26.48 10.01 -19.23
CA ARG A 150 26.29 8.58 -19.01
C ARG A 150 25.89 8.27 -17.56
N ASP A 151 26.53 8.91 -16.58
CA ASP A 151 26.20 8.74 -15.17
C ASP A 151 24.78 9.21 -14.88
N ALA A 152 24.38 10.38 -15.42
CA ALA A 152 23.01 10.88 -15.31
C ALA A 152 21.98 9.94 -15.95
N ALA A 153 22.28 9.39 -17.14
CA ALA A 153 21.44 8.40 -17.79
C ALA A 153 21.34 7.10 -16.98
N THR A 154 22.42 6.66 -16.35
CA THR A 154 22.42 5.47 -15.49
C THR A 154 21.54 5.69 -14.26
N GLN A 155 21.62 6.87 -13.63
CA GLN A 155 20.75 7.23 -12.51
C GLN A 155 19.28 7.35 -12.94
N LEU A 156 19.02 7.95 -14.10
CA LEU A 156 17.68 8.04 -14.68
C LEU A 156 17.07 6.64 -14.88
N LYS A 157 17.86 5.70 -15.43
CA LYS A 157 17.46 4.31 -15.59
C LYS A 157 17.08 3.67 -14.26
N GLN A 158 17.94 3.79 -13.26
CA GLN A 158 17.71 3.20 -11.95
C GLN A 158 16.41 3.72 -11.31
N THR A 159 16.17 5.04 -11.35
CA THR A 159 14.93 5.65 -10.86
C THR A 159 13.71 5.11 -11.60
N ALA A 160 13.80 4.99 -12.93
CA ALA A 160 12.71 4.47 -13.76
C ALA A 160 12.42 2.99 -13.48
N GLU A 161 13.46 2.15 -13.36
CA GLU A 161 13.32 0.72 -13.07
C GLU A 161 12.75 0.47 -11.66
N ASP A 162 13.14 1.27 -10.67
CA ASP A 162 12.53 1.26 -9.33
C ASP A 162 11.02 1.54 -9.41
N ALA A 163 10.62 2.56 -10.18
CA ALA A 163 9.21 2.92 -10.38
C ALA A 163 8.43 1.83 -11.12
N VAL A 164 9.01 1.24 -12.17
CA VAL A 164 8.44 0.09 -12.89
C VAL A 164 8.15 -1.06 -11.93
N GLY A 165 9.12 -1.41 -11.07
CA GLY A 165 8.97 -2.48 -10.08
C GLY A 165 7.82 -2.23 -9.10
N VAL A 166 7.65 -0.98 -8.65
CA VAL A 166 6.52 -0.60 -7.80
C VAL A 166 5.19 -0.74 -8.55
N PHE A 167 5.06 -0.13 -9.73
CA PHE A 167 3.79 -0.08 -10.47
C PHE A 167 3.33 -1.46 -10.95
N GLN A 168 4.25 -2.33 -11.39
CA GLN A 168 3.94 -3.72 -11.71
C GLN A 168 3.45 -4.52 -10.49
N GLY A 169 3.94 -4.17 -9.30
CA GLY A 169 3.60 -4.84 -8.05
C GLY A 169 2.26 -4.44 -7.44
N VAL A 170 1.71 -3.25 -7.78
CA VAL A 170 0.50 -2.68 -7.14
C VAL A 170 -0.68 -3.65 -7.15
N GLN A 171 -1.05 -4.16 -8.32
CA GLN A 171 -2.24 -5.02 -8.45
C GLN A 171 -2.08 -6.32 -7.66
N GLY A 172 -0.92 -6.97 -7.78
CA GLY A 172 -0.64 -8.24 -7.11
C GLY A 172 -0.57 -8.09 -5.58
N GLU A 173 0.12 -7.06 -5.09
CA GLU A 173 0.26 -6.81 -3.66
C GLU A 173 -1.08 -6.41 -3.03
N LEU A 174 -1.86 -5.57 -3.73
CA LEU A 174 -3.18 -5.17 -3.26
C LEU A 174 -4.14 -6.36 -3.21
N ALA A 175 -4.22 -7.18 -4.27
CA ALA A 175 -5.06 -8.36 -4.28
C ALA A 175 -4.70 -9.35 -3.16
N ARG A 176 -3.39 -9.54 -2.90
CA ARG A 176 -2.86 -10.36 -1.81
C ARG A 176 -3.28 -9.82 -0.43
N ARG A 177 -3.08 -8.53 -0.17
CA ARG A 177 -3.45 -7.89 1.10
C ARG A 177 -4.97 -7.91 1.35
N LEU A 178 -5.78 -7.78 0.29
CA LEU A 178 -7.22 -7.93 0.37
C LEU A 178 -7.63 -9.37 0.68
N ALA A 179 -6.94 -10.37 0.10
CA ALA A 179 -7.17 -11.78 0.40
C ALA A 179 -6.84 -12.11 1.87
N ASP A 180 -5.75 -11.56 2.42
CA ASP A 180 -5.32 -11.77 3.80
C ASP A 180 -6.39 -11.33 4.83
N ILE A 181 -7.27 -10.40 4.46
CA ILE A 181 -8.37 -9.92 5.30
C ILE A 181 -9.74 -10.51 4.94
N GLY A 182 -9.78 -11.51 4.06
CA GLY A 182 -10.96 -12.30 3.74
C GLY A 182 -11.73 -11.88 2.49
N VAL A 183 -11.19 -11.00 1.64
CA VAL A 183 -11.78 -10.70 0.32
C VAL A 183 -11.41 -11.83 -0.64
N THR A 184 -12.39 -12.65 -1.02
CA THR A 184 -12.14 -13.85 -1.83
C THR A 184 -11.95 -13.54 -3.31
N ASP A 185 -11.23 -14.41 -4.02
CA ASP A 185 -11.24 -14.41 -5.49
C ASP A 185 -12.66 -14.62 -6.03
N PRO A 186 -13.02 -14.00 -7.17
CA PRO A 186 -12.22 -13.08 -7.99
C PRO A 186 -12.31 -11.60 -7.54
N LEU A 187 -13.00 -11.29 -6.45
CA LEU A 187 -13.37 -9.92 -6.08
C LEU A 187 -12.15 -9.07 -5.67
N ASN A 188 -11.23 -9.63 -4.89
CA ASN A 188 -9.94 -9.00 -4.54
C ASN A 188 -9.15 -8.51 -5.77
N THR A 189 -9.09 -9.31 -6.83
CA THR A 189 -8.37 -9.02 -8.07
C THR A 189 -9.09 -7.92 -8.85
N GLN A 190 -10.43 -8.00 -8.94
CA GLN A 190 -11.22 -6.95 -9.58
C GLN A 190 -11.13 -5.61 -8.86
N VAL A 191 -11.10 -5.62 -7.52
CA VAL A 191 -10.89 -4.42 -6.70
C VAL A 191 -9.49 -3.85 -6.94
N ALA A 192 -8.46 -4.70 -6.98
CA ALA A 192 -7.09 -4.26 -7.24
C ALA A 192 -6.92 -3.65 -8.63
N ASP A 193 -7.55 -4.24 -9.66
CA ASP A 193 -7.58 -3.71 -11.01
C ASP A 193 -8.29 -2.34 -11.09
N ALA A 194 -9.43 -2.22 -10.40
CA ALA A 194 -10.19 -0.97 -10.37
C ALA A 194 -9.41 0.13 -9.63
N PHE A 195 -8.75 -0.21 -8.52
CA PHE A 195 -7.86 0.70 -7.79
C PHE A 195 -6.70 1.18 -8.66
N ALA A 196 -6.00 0.27 -9.34
CA ALA A 196 -4.89 0.61 -10.22
C ALA A 196 -5.32 1.54 -11.36
N LYS A 197 -6.50 1.30 -11.96
CA LYS A 197 -7.09 2.19 -12.97
C LYS A 197 -7.45 3.56 -12.40
N GLN A 198 -8.04 3.63 -11.21
CA GLN A 198 -8.38 4.90 -10.56
C GLN A 198 -7.12 5.74 -10.23
N GLY A 199 -6.02 5.08 -9.87
CA GLY A 199 -4.71 5.72 -9.60
C GLY A 199 -3.88 6.06 -10.84
N ASN A 200 -4.36 5.72 -12.04
CA ASN A 200 -3.67 5.83 -13.32
C ASN A 200 -2.38 5.00 -13.47
N VAL A 201 -2.21 3.95 -12.65
CA VAL A 201 -1.00 3.12 -12.61
C VAL A 201 -0.56 2.57 -13.97
N PRO A 202 -1.46 2.15 -14.90
CA PRO A 202 -1.04 1.68 -16.22
C PRO A 202 -0.30 2.74 -17.05
N ASP A 203 -0.73 4.00 -17.00
CA ASP A 203 -0.07 5.09 -17.72
C ASP A 203 1.25 5.45 -17.04
N ASP A 204 1.31 5.45 -15.70
CA ASP A 204 2.53 5.73 -14.95
C ASP A 204 3.60 4.66 -15.19
N LEU A 205 3.19 3.39 -15.23
CA LEU A 205 4.05 2.28 -15.62
C LEU A 205 4.63 2.50 -17.03
N LYS A 206 3.78 2.89 -17.97
CA LYS A 206 4.22 3.15 -19.35
C LYS A 206 5.20 4.33 -19.41
N THR A 207 4.94 5.40 -18.67
CA THR A 207 5.85 6.54 -18.56
C THR A 207 7.21 6.10 -18.03
N ALA A 208 7.24 5.36 -16.91
CA ALA A 208 8.48 4.86 -16.32
C ALA A 208 9.25 3.94 -17.29
N GLN A 209 8.56 3.04 -18.01
CA GLN A 209 9.18 2.18 -19.04
C GLN A 209 9.79 2.99 -20.19
N ASN A 210 9.10 4.04 -20.64
CA ASN A 210 9.61 4.94 -21.67
C ASN A 210 10.83 5.72 -21.17
N THR A 211 10.81 6.19 -19.92
CA THR A 211 11.95 6.86 -19.27
C THR A 211 13.17 5.94 -19.17
N SER A 212 12.98 4.67 -18.82
CA SER A 212 14.05 3.67 -18.83
C SER A 212 14.62 3.48 -20.25
N THR A 213 13.77 3.45 -21.27
CA THR A 213 14.20 3.35 -22.68
C THR A 213 14.99 4.59 -23.13
N LEU A 214 14.58 5.79 -22.70
CA LEU A 214 15.34 7.02 -22.93
C LEU A 214 16.74 6.95 -22.32
N ALA A 215 16.84 6.44 -21.09
CA ALA A 215 18.13 6.26 -20.44
C ALA A 215 19.04 5.29 -21.21
N ASP A 216 18.52 4.13 -21.63
CA ASP A 216 19.28 3.15 -22.42
C ASP A 216 19.76 3.71 -23.76
N THR A 217 18.89 4.43 -24.48
CA THR A 217 19.27 5.05 -25.76
C THR A 217 20.30 6.16 -25.57
N THR A 218 20.24 6.89 -24.45
CA THR A 218 21.24 7.91 -24.09
C THR A 218 22.59 7.27 -23.81
N VAL A 219 22.64 6.21 -22.99
CA VAL A 219 23.88 5.47 -22.71
C VAL A 219 24.49 4.93 -24.00
N ALA A 220 23.70 4.26 -24.84
CA ALA A 220 24.17 3.72 -26.11
C ALA A 220 24.73 4.81 -27.04
N TYR A 221 24.10 5.98 -27.08
CA TYR A 221 24.58 7.09 -27.89
C TYR A 221 25.88 7.68 -27.35
N VAL A 222 25.95 7.93 -26.05
CA VAL A 222 27.14 8.48 -25.39
C VAL A 222 28.33 7.52 -25.47
N ASP A 223 28.11 6.23 -25.27
CA ASP A 223 29.15 5.20 -25.38
C ASP A 223 29.70 5.14 -26.82
N PHE A 224 28.83 5.20 -27.82
CA PHE A 224 29.25 5.30 -29.21
C PHE A 224 30.10 6.56 -29.49
N LEU A 225 29.69 7.73 -28.98
CA LEU A 225 30.48 8.96 -29.11
C LEU A 225 31.84 8.83 -28.44
N LYS A 226 31.91 8.21 -27.26
CA LYS A 226 33.15 7.99 -26.54
C LYS A 226 34.09 7.05 -27.29
N GLU A 227 33.58 5.92 -27.79
CA GLU A 227 34.34 4.95 -28.58
C GLU A 227 34.87 5.54 -29.89
N SER A 228 34.11 6.46 -30.49
CA SER A 228 34.44 7.10 -31.76
C SER A 228 35.06 8.50 -31.63
N LYS A 229 35.61 8.87 -30.47
CA LYS A 229 36.04 10.25 -30.16
C LYS A 229 37.01 10.91 -31.16
N ASN A 230 37.81 10.12 -31.87
CA ASN A 230 38.75 10.64 -32.88
C ASN A 230 38.10 10.80 -34.28
N SER A 231 36.87 10.33 -34.43
CA SER A 231 36.13 10.29 -35.69
C SER A 231 35.06 11.36 -35.77
N TRP A 232 34.87 12.18 -34.73
CA TRP A 232 33.93 13.28 -34.76
C TRP A 232 34.47 14.54 -34.08
N THR A 233 33.91 15.66 -34.48
CA THR A 233 34.07 16.96 -33.84
C THR A 233 32.71 17.62 -33.71
N ARG A 234 32.59 18.54 -32.76
CA ARG A 234 31.37 19.32 -32.58
C ARG A 234 31.55 20.73 -33.12
N LYS A 235 30.67 21.12 -34.04
CA LYS A 235 30.66 22.45 -34.66
C LYS A 235 30.14 23.51 -33.68
N ALA A 236 30.32 24.78 -34.04
CA ALA A 236 29.87 25.91 -33.23
C ALA A 236 28.34 25.95 -33.00
N ASP A 237 27.57 25.36 -33.92
CA ASP A 237 26.12 25.20 -33.84
C ASP A 237 25.68 23.97 -33.01
N GLY A 238 26.62 23.25 -32.38
CA GLY A 238 26.36 22.04 -31.60
C GLY A 238 26.20 20.76 -32.43
N THR A 239 26.20 20.85 -33.76
CA THR A 239 26.07 19.68 -34.62
C THR A 239 27.33 18.83 -34.60
N LEU A 240 27.14 17.51 -34.65
CA LEU A 240 28.25 16.56 -34.77
C LEU A 240 28.66 16.42 -36.23
N SER A 241 29.96 16.53 -36.47
CA SER A 241 30.58 16.29 -37.76
C SER A 241 31.46 15.06 -37.65
N PHE A 242 31.15 14.01 -38.39
CA PHE A 242 31.96 12.80 -38.46
C PHE A 242 32.91 12.84 -39.66
N HIS A 243 34.10 12.25 -39.49
CA HIS A 243 35.12 12.16 -40.55
C HIS A 243 34.79 11.07 -41.57
N ASP A 244 33.96 10.09 -41.20
CA ASP A 244 33.56 8.97 -42.05
C ASP A 244 32.04 8.78 -42.10
N LYS A 245 31.55 8.21 -43.21
CA LYS A 245 30.13 8.01 -43.47
C LYS A 245 29.48 6.98 -42.54
N ALA A 246 30.21 5.96 -42.11
CA ALA A 246 29.67 4.92 -41.25
C ALA A 246 29.38 5.47 -39.85
N GLY A 247 30.34 6.24 -39.28
CA GLY A 247 30.19 6.95 -38.02
C GLY A 247 29.05 7.96 -38.07
N ALA A 248 28.96 8.76 -39.14
CA ALA A 248 27.86 9.70 -39.35
C ALA A 248 26.48 9.00 -39.35
N THR A 249 26.37 7.87 -40.05
CA THR A 249 25.13 7.10 -40.16
C THR A 249 24.73 6.50 -38.81
N LYS A 250 25.69 5.93 -38.07
CA LYS A 250 25.42 5.34 -36.75
C LYS A 250 25.02 6.40 -35.73
N ALA A 251 25.68 7.56 -35.73
CA ALA A 251 25.33 8.70 -34.89
C ALA A 251 23.90 9.19 -35.17
N GLN A 252 23.51 9.32 -36.44
CA GLN A 252 22.14 9.70 -36.82
C GLN A 252 21.11 8.70 -36.34
N GLN A 253 21.38 7.40 -36.47
CA GLN A 253 20.48 6.34 -35.99
C GLN A 253 20.30 6.40 -34.47
N LEU A 254 21.40 6.49 -33.70
CA LEU A 254 21.35 6.55 -32.24
C LEU A 254 20.74 7.86 -31.74
N GLY A 255 21.08 8.99 -32.36
CA GLY A 255 20.47 10.28 -32.05
C GLY A 255 18.97 10.30 -32.35
N LYS A 256 18.52 9.65 -33.42
CA LYS A 256 17.09 9.48 -33.69
C LYS A 256 16.42 8.59 -32.64
N ALA A 257 17.02 7.46 -32.28
CA ALA A 257 16.47 6.58 -31.25
C ALA A 257 16.33 7.30 -29.90
N PHE A 258 17.34 8.08 -29.50
CA PHE A 258 17.27 8.98 -28.35
C PHE A 258 16.12 9.99 -28.47
N ALA A 259 15.98 10.65 -29.62
CA ALA A 259 14.95 11.66 -29.81
C ALA A 259 13.54 11.07 -29.77
N ASP A 260 13.32 9.92 -30.41
CA ASP A 260 12.06 9.21 -30.38
C ASP A 260 11.72 8.76 -28.94
N ALA A 261 12.70 8.23 -28.20
CA ALA A 261 12.51 7.80 -26.82
C ALA A 261 12.21 8.97 -25.88
N ALA A 262 12.83 10.14 -26.10
CA ALA A 262 12.54 11.36 -25.34
C ALA A 262 11.09 11.81 -25.52
N VAL A 263 10.59 11.79 -26.76
CA VAL A 263 9.19 12.13 -27.06
C VAL A 263 8.24 11.11 -26.44
N GLN A 264 8.56 9.82 -26.52
CA GLN A 264 7.74 8.76 -25.90
C GLN A 264 7.69 8.87 -24.38
N ALA A 265 8.77 9.32 -23.74
CA ALA A 265 8.84 9.61 -22.32
C ALA A 265 8.19 10.97 -21.95
N GLY A 266 7.61 11.69 -22.91
CA GLY A 266 6.88 12.94 -22.67
C GLY A 266 7.73 14.20 -22.64
N TYR A 267 9.02 14.10 -22.97
CA TYR A 267 9.90 15.28 -23.02
C TYR A 267 9.85 15.97 -24.38
N GLN A 268 9.81 17.31 -24.35
CA GLN A 268 9.95 18.12 -25.55
C GLN A 268 11.42 18.48 -25.75
N LEU A 269 11.99 18.00 -26.85
CA LEU A 269 13.29 18.44 -27.33
C LEU A 269 13.09 19.79 -28.05
N LYS A 270 13.69 20.86 -27.52
CA LYS A 270 13.69 22.19 -28.12
C LYS A 270 14.88 22.39 -29.03
#